data_AF-A0ABD2QRZ7-F1
#
_entry.id   AF-A0ABD2QRZ7-F1
#
_cell.length_a   1.000
_cell.length_b   1.000
_cell.length_c   1.000
_cell.angle_alpha   90.00
_cell.angle_beta   90.00
_cell.angle_gamma   90.00
#
_symmetry.space_group_name_H-M   'P 1'
#
loop_
_entity.id
_entity.type
_entity.pdbx_description
1 polymer ?
#
loop_
_entity_poly.entity_id
_entity_poly.type
_entity_poly.pdbx_seq_one_letter_code
_entity_poly.pdbx_strand_id
1 'polypeptide(L)'
;RLKMDYLDLYLIHLPVTMKKKVNSKDDEMRFDKEDIIPFDMRGTWEAMEECCRLGLAKSIGVSNFACIKLSQILHYATIPPAVNQAREDVRVLQGKRNTYECMVSTWS
;
A
#
# COMPACT_ATOMS: atom_id res chain seq x y z
N ARG A 1 -20.41 0.83 -1.47
CA ARG A 1 -19.69 1.95 -0.81
C ARG A 1 -20.06 1.96 0.66
N LEU A 2 -19.08 2.20 1.54
CA LEU A 2 -19.28 2.28 2.98
C LEU A 2 -19.87 3.67 3.30
N LYS A 3 -20.96 3.75 4.07
CA LYS A 3 -21.65 5.00 4.42
C LYS A 3 -20.99 5.62 5.66
N MET A 4 -19.74 6.06 5.51
CA MET A 4 -18.90 6.53 6.61
C MET A 4 -18.20 7.84 6.20
N ASP A 5 -17.96 8.71 7.18
CA ASP A 5 -17.29 9.99 6.97
C ASP A 5 -15.76 9.89 7.05
N TYR A 6 -15.23 8.83 7.68
CA TYR A 6 -13.80 8.55 7.76
C TYR A 6 -13.51 7.04 7.83
N LEU A 7 -12.24 6.66 7.65
CA LEU A 7 -11.72 5.32 7.89
C LEU A 7 -10.70 5.33 9.04
N ASP A 8 -10.72 4.33 9.91
CA ASP A 8 -9.66 4.20 10.93
C ASP A 8 -8.30 3.89 10.28
N LEU A 9 -8.29 3.06 9.23
CA LEU A 9 -7.08 2.69 8.50
C LEU A 9 -7.35 2.63 7.00
N TYR A 10 -6.53 3.33 6.21
CA TYR A 10 -6.56 3.28 4.75
C TYR A 10 -5.20 2.80 4.20
N LEU A 11 -5.23 1.80 3.32
CA LEU A 11 -4.03 1.09 2.87
C LEU A 11 -3.82 1.19 1.36
N ILE A 12 -2.57 1.40 0.95
CA ILE A 12 -2.15 1.04 -0.42
C ILE A 12 -2.11 -0.48 -0.50
N HIS A 13 -3.07 -1.09 -1.18
CA HIS A 13 -3.26 -2.54 -1.18
C HIS A 13 -2.14 -3.32 -1.89
N LEU A 14 -1.65 -2.79 -3.02
CA LEU A 14 -0.56 -3.35 -3.80
C LEU A 14 0.30 -2.22 -4.40
N PRO A 15 1.62 -2.37 -4.50
CA PRO A 15 2.51 -1.37 -5.09
C PRO A 15 2.53 -1.47 -6.62
N VAL A 16 1.37 -1.37 -7.27
CA VAL A 16 1.18 -1.46 -8.73
C VAL A 16 0.16 -0.44 -9.20
N THR A 17 0.39 0.14 -10.38
CA THR A 17 -0.62 0.95 -11.08
C THR A 17 -1.16 0.15 -12.26
N MET A 18 -2.48 0.10 -12.39
CA MET A 18 -3.16 -0.63 -13.45
C MET A 18 -3.98 0.35 -14.28
N LYS A 19 -3.87 0.29 -15.61
CA LYS A 19 -4.73 1.07 -16.51
C LYS A 19 -6.16 0.58 -16.39
N LYS A 20 -7.10 1.52 -16.23
CA LYS A 20 -8.52 1.22 -16.30
C LYS A 20 -8.90 0.94 -17.75
N LYS A 21 -9.36 -0.27 -18.07
CA LYS A 21 -9.99 -0.55 -19.36
C LYS A 21 -11.35 0.14 -19.40
N VAL A 22 -11.50 1.13 -20.28
CA VAL A 22 -12.71 1.98 -20.35
C VAL A 22 -13.91 1.26 -20.98
N ASN A 23 -13.71 0.10 -21.63
CA ASN A 23 -14.74 -0.56 -22.45
C ASN A 23 -14.94 -2.08 -22.19
N SER A 24 -14.40 -2.66 -21.12
CA SER A 24 -14.73 -4.05 -20.76
C SER A 24 -16.12 -4.08 -20.11
N LYS A 25 -17.13 -4.50 -20.89
CA LYS A 25 -18.49 -4.80 -20.39
C LYS A 25 -18.52 -5.95 -19.37
N ASP A 26 -17.39 -6.62 -19.18
CA ASP A 26 -17.25 -7.75 -18.30
C ASP A 26 -16.45 -7.34 -17.07
N ASP A 27 -17.05 -7.56 -15.90
CA ASP A 27 -16.52 -7.39 -14.54
C ASP A 27 -15.35 -8.36 -14.23
N GLU A 28 -14.75 -8.97 -15.27
CA GLU A 28 -13.62 -9.87 -15.14
C GLU A 28 -12.33 -9.06 -14.93
N MET A 29 -11.69 -9.26 -13.78
CA MET A 29 -10.31 -8.81 -13.50
C MET A 29 -9.31 -9.54 -14.43
N ARG A 30 -9.29 -9.17 -15.71
CA ARG A 30 -8.29 -9.60 -16.69
C ARG A 30 -7.35 -8.44 -17.01
N PHE A 31 -6.16 -8.53 -16.46
CA PHE A 31 -5.09 -7.56 -16.70
C PHE A 31 -4.04 -8.20 -17.60
N ASP A 32 -3.73 -7.51 -18.70
CA ASP A 32 -2.62 -7.87 -19.55
C ASP A 32 -1.34 -7.20 -18.99
N LYS A 33 -0.16 -7.71 -19.35
CA LYS A 33 1.11 -7.15 -18.83
C LYS A 33 1.27 -5.69 -19.22
N GLU A 34 0.71 -5.31 -20.36
CA GLU A 34 0.73 -3.99 -20.98
C GLU A 34 -0.16 -2.98 -20.22
N ASP A 35 -1.06 -3.46 -19.36
CA ASP A 35 -1.90 -2.61 -18.50
C ASP A 35 -1.19 -2.20 -17.21
N ILE A 36 -0.08 -2.87 -16.86
CA ILE A 36 0.72 -2.55 -15.67
C ILE A 36 1.72 -1.45 -16.05
N ILE A 37 1.57 -0.29 -15.44
CA ILE A 37 2.46 0.86 -15.65
C ILE A 37 3.29 1.14 -14.40
N PRO A 38 4.37 1.95 -14.51
CA PRO A 38 5.17 2.34 -13.35
C PRO A 38 4.30 2.91 -12.23
N PHE A 39 4.52 2.43 -11.01
CA PHE A 39 3.83 2.90 -9.82
C PHE A 39 4.52 4.16 -9.28
N ASP A 40 3.81 5.28 -9.31
CA ASP A 40 4.25 6.52 -8.67
C ASP A 40 4.04 6.43 -7.16
N MET A 41 5.01 5.84 -6.47
CA MET A 41 4.94 5.58 -5.04
C MET A 41 4.94 6.88 -4.21
N ARG A 42 5.74 7.88 -4.62
CA ARG A 42 5.85 9.15 -3.89
C ARG A 42 4.55 9.94 -4.01
N GLY A 43 4.07 10.20 -5.22
CA GLY A 43 2.83 10.95 -5.42
C GLY A 43 1.63 10.25 -4.78
N THR A 44 1.59 8.92 -4.84
CA THR A 44 0.54 8.14 -4.14
C THR A 44 0.63 8.32 -2.62
N TRP A 45 1.82 8.26 -2.03
CA TRP A 45 1.98 8.44 -0.59
C TRP A 45 1.64 9.87 -0.14
N GLU A 46 2.09 10.90 -0.87
CA GLU A 46 1.75 12.29 -0.59
C GLU A 46 0.23 12.54 -0.60
N ALA A 47 -0.49 11.89 -1.52
CA ALA A 47 -1.95 11.93 -1.55
C ALA A 47 -2.59 11.20 -0.34
N MET A 48 -2.00 10.08 0.11
CA MET A 48 -2.44 9.39 1.33
C MET A 48 -2.26 10.28 2.57
N GLU A 49 -1.13 10.98 2.67
CA GLU A 49 -0.87 11.93 3.76
C GLU A 49 -1.90 13.07 3.76
N GLU A 50 -2.30 13.56 2.58
CA GLU A 50 -3.38 14.55 2.47
C GLU A 50 -4.73 14.00 2.94
N CYS A 51 -5.08 12.76 2.58
CA CYS A 51 -6.29 12.11 3.11
C CYS A 51 -6.26 12.02 4.65
N CYS A 52 -5.08 11.79 5.23
CA CYS A 52 -4.90 11.77 6.68
C CYS A 52 -5.08 13.18 7.29
N ARG A 53 -4.48 14.21 6.69
CA ARG A 53 -4.59 15.62 7.15
C ARG A 53 -6.02 16.15 7.07
N LEU A 54 -6.77 15.76 6.04
CA LEU A 54 -8.19 16.12 5.87
C LEU A 54 -9.13 15.35 6.81
N GLY A 55 -8.62 14.41 7.61
CA GLY A 55 -9.43 13.60 8.52
C GLY A 55 -10.25 12.50 7.85
N LEU A 56 -10.00 12.22 6.56
CA LEU A 56 -10.68 11.15 5.81
C LEU A 56 -10.18 9.76 6.24
N ALA A 57 -8.94 9.70 6.74
CA ALA A 57 -8.39 8.52 7.39
C ALA A 57 -7.68 8.93 8.69
N LYS A 58 -7.91 8.20 9.78
CA LYS A 58 -7.14 8.41 11.03
C LYS A 58 -5.71 7.89 10.93
N SER A 59 -5.50 6.85 10.15
CA SER A 59 -4.19 6.25 9.91
C SER A 59 -4.07 5.75 8.48
N ILE A 60 -2.85 5.80 7.97
CA ILE A 60 -2.52 5.36 6.62
C ILE A 60 -1.41 4.32 6.66
N GLY A 61 -1.44 3.38 5.74
CA GLY A 61 -0.46 2.31 5.69
C GLY A 61 -0.34 1.68 4.31
N VAL A 62 0.38 0.57 4.27
CA VAL A 62 0.65 -0.20 3.06
C VAL A 62 0.32 -1.67 3.26
N SER A 63 0.16 -2.41 2.17
CA SER A 63 0.01 -3.85 2.18
C SER A 63 0.87 -4.48 1.08
N ASN A 64 1.49 -5.62 1.39
CA ASN A 64 2.37 -6.34 0.48
C ASN A 64 3.59 -5.54 0.00
N PHE A 65 4.13 -4.64 0.83
CA PHE A 65 5.37 -3.91 0.53
C PHE A 65 6.59 -4.70 1.03
N ALA A 66 7.60 -4.83 0.17
CA ALA A 66 8.92 -5.34 0.54
C ALA A 66 9.74 -4.27 1.26
N CYS A 67 10.74 -4.67 2.05
CA CYS A 67 11.56 -3.77 2.87
C CYS A 67 12.17 -2.62 2.07
N ILE A 68 12.63 -2.88 0.84
CA ILE A 68 13.21 -1.85 -0.03
C ILE A 68 12.19 -0.76 -0.36
N LYS A 69 10.95 -1.14 -0.71
CA LYS A 69 9.88 -0.17 -1.02
C LYS A 69 9.43 0.58 0.25
N LEU A 70 9.38 -0.10 1.39
CA LEU A 70 9.05 0.53 2.67
C LEU A 70 10.12 1.57 3.06
N SER A 71 11.40 1.24 2.91
CA SER A 71 12.51 2.17 3.14
C SER A 71 12.47 3.37 2.20
N GLN A 72 12.00 3.20 0.96
CA GLN A 72 11.80 4.33 0.05
C GLN A 72 10.73 5.27 0.59
N ILE A 73 9.57 4.77 1.01
CA ILE A 73 8.51 5.61 1.61
C ILE A 73 9.05 6.36 2.83
N LEU A 74 9.70 5.65 3.76
CA LEU A 74 10.23 6.25 5.00
C LEU A 74 11.26 7.36 4.74
N HIS A 75 11.93 7.36 3.59
CA HIS A 75 12.90 8.40 3.25
C HIS A 75 12.25 9.75 2.95
N TYR A 76 11.00 9.78 2.48
CA TYR A 76 10.30 11.01 2.12
C TYR A 76 8.96 11.23 2.83
N ALA A 77 8.47 10.26 3.58
CA ALA A 77 7.22 10.36 4.32
C ALA A 77 7.31 11.43 5.42
N THR A 78 6.33 12.32 5.46
CA THR A 78 6.08 13.19 6.61
C THR A 78 5.28 12.44 7.66
N ILE A 79 4.31 11.63 7.23
CA ILE A 79 3.53 10.72 8.07
C ILE A 79 3.98 9.29 7.73
N PRO A 80 4.72 8.59 8.61
CA PRO A 80 5.19 7.24 8.31
C PRO A 80 4.01 6.25 8.20
N PRO A 81 4.12 5.18 7.39
CA PRO A 81 3.07 4.17 7.30
C PRO A 81 2.83 3.54 8.67
N ALA A 82 1.61 3.59 9.18
CA ALA A 82 1.25 3.03 10.48
C ALA A 82 1.32 1.50 10.53
N VAL A 83 1.09 0.86 9.38
CA VAL A 83 1.03 -0.59 9.22
C VAL A 83 1.60 -0.99 7.85
N ASN A 84 2.30 -2.12 7.79
CA ASN A 84 2.51 -2.88 6.55
C ASN A 84 1.81 -4.24 6.65
N GLN A 85 0.61 -4.36 6.09
CA GLN A 85 -0.15 -5.61 6.14
C GLN A 85 0.46 -6.63 5.17
N ALA A 86 1.21 -7.59 5.69
CA ALA A 86 1.82 -8.67 4.92
C ALA A 86 0.95 -9.92 4.91
N ARG A 87 1.11 -10.76 3.88
CA ARG A 87 0.54 -12.12 3.87
C ARG A 87 1.29 -12.98 4.89
N GLU A 88 0.56 -13.50 5.87
CA GLU A 88 1.03 -14.55 6.77
C GLU A 88 0.60 -15.92 6.22
N ASP A 89 1.56 -16.68 5.69
CA ASP A 89 1.43 -18.12 5.42
C ASP A 89 2.63 -18.79 6.09
N VAL A 90 2.42 -19.90 6.79
CA VAL A 90 3.46 -20.69 7.49
C VAL A 90 4.66 -21.00 6.58
N ARG A 91 4.42 -21.21 5.27
CA ARG A 91 5.49 -21.42 4.28
C ARG A 91 6.27 -20.14 3.95
N VAL A 92 5.60 -18.98 4.01
CA VAL A 92 6.21 -17.66 3.78
C VAL A 92 7.06 -17.23 4.98
N LEU A 93 6.69 -17.60 6.20
CA LEU A 93 7.47 -17.35 7.42
C LEU A 93 8.85 -18.01 7.38
N GLN A 94 8.92 -19.23 6.85
CA GLN A 94 10.18 -19.98 6.73
C GLN A 94 11.14 -19.35 5.70
N GLY A 95 10.63 -18.58 4.72
CA GLY A 95 11.43 -17.95 3.67
C GLY A 95 11.70 -16.44 3.80
N LYS A 96 11.05 -15.73 4.75
CA LYS A 96 11.16 -14.26 4.89
C LYS A 96 11.37 -13.78 6.33
N ARG A 97 12.48 -14.18 6.95
CA ARG A 97 12.91 -13.63 8.26
C ARG A 97 13.09 -12.09 8.22
N ASN A 98 13.53 -11.54 7.07
CA ASN A 98 13.87 -10.12 6.91
C ASN A 98 12.69 -9.12 6.86
N THR A 99 11.46 -9.55 6.55
CA THR A 99 10.31 -8.62 6.49
C THR A 99 9.83 -8.21 7.87
N TYR A 100 9.93 -9.11 8.84
CA TYR A 100 9.57 -8.84 10.24
C TYR A 100 10.60 -7.93 10.90
N GLU A 101 11.89 -8.14 10.66
CA GLU A 101 12.96 -7.28 11.17
C GLU A 101 12.79 -5.82 10.73
N CYS A 102 12.44 -5.56 9.47
CA CYS A 102 12.19 -4.21 8.97
C CYS A 102 10.98 -3.53 9.60
N MET A 103 9.93 -4.29 9.97
CA MET A 103 8.76 -3.77 10.68
C MET A 103 9.02 -3.54 12.18
N VAL A 104 9.97 -4.25 12.80
CA VAL A 104 10.29 -4.05 14.23
C VAL A 104 11.36 -2.97 14.41
N SER A 105 12.33 -2.88 13.51
CA SER A 105 13.44 -1.91 13.57
C SER A 105 13.06 -0.48 13.22
N THR A 106 11.90 -0.26 12.59
CA THR A 106 11.42 1.08 12.18
C THR A 106 10.55 1.75 13.23
N TRP A 107 10.18 1.03 14.29
CA TRP A 107 9.31 1.48 15.38
C TRP A 107 10.00 1.46 16.76
N SER A 108 11.30 1.17 16.78
CA SER A 108 12.18 1.24 17.97
C SER A 108 13.03 2.49 17.91
#